data_AF-A0ABD0NGD9-F1
#
_entry.id   AF-A0ABD0NGD9-F1
#
_cell.length_a   1.000
_cell.length_b   1.000
_cell.length_c   1.000
_cell.angle_alpha   90.00
_cell.angle_beta   90.00
_cell.angle_gamma   90.00
#
_symmetry.space_group_name_H-M   'P 1'
#
loop_
_entity.id
_entity.type
_entity.pdbx_description
1 polymer ?
#
loop_
_entity_poly.entity_id
_entity_poly.type
_entity_poly.pdbx_seq_one_letter_code
_entity_poly.pdbx_strand_id
1 'polypeptide(L)'
;HTRRCHFMPERTSGLGLATTAETVFSESISQGVWKLLDPMRQDDVTTVVRNDFGILQLAQTLYNKHGHDTTKYEYIRQKLRELARVLLILRTDSIYTIEEAVKPGNFLKVVKAVKKVSGFDEENQTYAAPSLALKIGHSLQKIADIIHCRALMTENEDLMKSTEAFKSLYTSKWCELVSHTALNTLSEKKFNKPLTLPFTQDVQLLHNHLQQAAKVAFDRLKEAASPQSYAELAKATLAQAIIFNRRRAGEVSKMRLKNFTERDTSPLHDDVSLGLTKFEKKLCEHFSRVEIRGKRGRKVAVLLTPDMVESLNLLVNNRMKCGVQDTNVFLFARPQCSSYYRGQDSLRLHAEKCGAKKPEYLRSTQLRKHVATLSQVLNLKDNELDQVADFLGHDIRVHRDHYRLPEATIQLAKISKLLLVMDKGCLGSIQG
;
A
#
# COMPACT_ATOMS: atom_id res chain seq x y z
N HIS A 1 5.31 1.23 60.60
CA HIS A 1 4.87 2.39 61.38
C HIS A 1 5.29 3.65 60.61
N THR A 2 4.46 4.60 60.15
CA THR A 2 3.08 4.97 60.45
C THR A 2 2.57 5.95 59.36
N ARG A 3 1.35 5.70 58.84
CA ARG A 3 0.25 6.56 58.31
C ARG A 3 0.54 8.02 57.83
N ARG A 4 0.13 8.45 56.62
CA ARG A 4 -1.21 8.88 56.10
C ARG A 4 -1.81 10.17 56.72
N CYS A 5 -2.00 11.22 55.90
CA CYS A 5 -3.21 12.05 55.67
C CYS A 5 -2.82 13.41 55.02
N HIS A 6 -3.34 13.79 53.85
CA HIS A 6 -4.63 14.45 53.54
C HIS A 6 -4.76 15.89 54.08
N PHE A 7 -4.74 16.85 53.17
CA PHE A 7 -5.23 18.20 53.40
C PHE A 7 -6.03 18.66 52.17
N MET A 8 -7.33 18.86 52.37
CA MET A 8 -8.16 19.76 51.58
C MET A 8 -8.42 21.01 52.43
N PRO A 9 -8.74 22.14 51.78
CA PRO A 9 -9.78 23.00 52.32
C PRO A 9 -10.87 23.29 51.28
N GLU A 10 -12.13 23.24 51.74
CA GLU A 10 -13.33 23.73 51.07
C GLU A 10 -13.77 25.10 51.65
N ARG A 11 -14.67 25.76 50.89
CA ARG A 11 -15.55 26.94 51.16
C ARG A 11 -15.00 28.28 50.62
N THR A 12 -15.76 29.15 49.93
CA THR A 12 -17.20 29.27 49.63
C THR A 12 -17.44 30.34 48.55
N SER A 13 -18.48 30.14 47.73
CA SER A 13 -19.32 31.07 46.92
C SER A 13 -18.92 32.55 46.67
N GLY A 14 -18.98 32.96 45.39
CA GLY A 14 -19.13 34.37 44.97
C GLY A 14 -19.22 34.55 43.45
N LEU A 15 -20.45 34.65 42.94
CA LEU A 15 -20.95 35.05 41.60
C LEU A 15 -19.96 35.32 40.44
N GLY A 16 -20.16 34.56 39.36
CA GLY A 16 -19.73 34.86 37.99
C GLY A 16 -20.52 34.03 36.99
N LEU A 17 -21.79 34.37 36.81
CA LEU A 17 -22.68 33.83 35.78
C LEU A 17 -22.09 34.10 34.38
N ALA A 18 -21.44 33.12 33.77
CA ALA A 18 -21.40 32.85 32.32
C ALA A 18 -20.19 31.98 31.96
N THR A 19 -20.30 30.65 32.04
CA THR A 19 -19.60 29.67 31.16
C THR A 19 -19.96 28.24 31.57
N THR A 20 -21.24 27.88 31.50
CA THR A 20 -21.69 26.47 31.66
C THR A 20 -22.41 25.96 30.42
N ALA A 21 -22.10 26.52 29.24
CA ALA A 21 -22.65 26.11 27.95
C ALA A 21 -21.58 25.80 26.89
N GLU A 22 -20.36 25.43 27.28
CA GLU A 22 -19.34 24.91 26.37
C GLU A 22 -18.67 23.67 26.95
N THR A 23 -19.41 22.56 27.10
CA THR A 23 -18.79 21.25 27.34
C THR A 23 -19.71 20.10 26.95
N VAL A 24 -20.26 20.16 25.74
CA VAL A 24 -21.04 19.07 25.16
C VAL A 24 -20.47 18.82 23.75
N PHE A 25 -19.59 17.81 23.65
CA PHE A 25 -18.96 17.27 22.43
C PHE A 25 -17.74 17.96 21.78
N SER A 26 -16.72 18.31 22.57
CA SER A 26 -15.35 18.23 22.06
C SER A 26 -14.95 16.75 22.06
N GLU A 27 -14.99 16.07 20.91
CA GLU A 27 -14.38 14.73 20.80
C GLU A 27 -12.88 14.86 21.13
N SER A 28 -12.52 14.57 22.38
CA SER A 28 -11.12 14.57 22.80
C SER A 28 -10.32 13.61 21.92
N ILE A 29 -9.19 14.09 21.38
CA ILE A 29 -8.31 13.27 20.55
C ILE A 29 -7.70 12.17 21.43
N SER A 30 -7.97 10.92 21.06
CA SER A 30 -7.56 9.76 21.86
C SER A 30 -6.04 9.65 21.97
N GLN A 31 -5.55 9.09 23.10
CA GLN A 31 -4.12 8.82 23.30
C GLN A 31 -3.52 7.93 22.19
N GLY A 32 -4.34 7.07 21.57
CA GLY A 32 -3.93 6.24 20.44
C GLY A 32 -3.53 7.05 19.21
N VAL A 33 -4.21 8.17 18.94
CA VAL A 33 -3.84 9.10 17.86
C VAL A 33 -2.51 9.77 18.19
N TRP A 34 -2.29 10.25 19.42
CA TRP A 34 -1.02 10.86 19.81
C TRP A 34 0.16 9.89 19.65
N LYS A 35 0.02 8.64 20.14
CA LYS A 35 0.99 7.56 19.92
C LYS A 35 1.23 7.27 18.43
N LEU A 36 0.20 7.39 17.60
CA LEU A 36 0.34 7.25 16.16
C LEU A 36 1.18 8.39 15.57
N LEU A 37 1.07 9.62 16.06
CA LEU A 37 1.80 10.79 15.55
C LEU A 37 3.24 10.89 16.05
N ASP A 38 3.60 10.28 17.18
CA ASP A 38 4.94 10.38 17.78
C ASP A 38 6.10 10.05 16.83
N PRO A 39 6.04 8.97 16.02
CA PRO A 39 7.16 8.60 15.15
C PRO A 39 7.26 9.45 13.87
N MET A 40 6.42 10.47 13.71
CA MET A 40 6.51 11.38 12.55
C MET A 40 7.80 12.19 12.60
N ARG A 41 8.38 12.45 11.43
CA ARG A 41 9.51 13.36 11.29
C ARG A 41 9.14 14.74 11.86
N GLN A 42 9.95 15.27 12.75
CA GLN A 42 9.75 16.61 13.31
C GLN A 42 10.13 17.64 12.24
N ASP A 43 9.10 18.24 11.64
CA ASP A 43 9.18 19.28 10.61
C ASP A 43 7.89 20.13 10.65
N ASP A 44 7.84 21.22 9.90
CA ASP A 44 6.70 22.16 9.89
C ASP A 44 5.39 21.46 9.55
N VAL A 45 5.44 20.42 8.71
CA VAL A 45 4.25 19.62 8.36
C VAL A 45 3.72 18.89 9.59
N THR A 46 4.58 18.27 10.41
CA THR A 46 4.15 17.61 11.65
C THR A 46 3.62 18.61 12.67
N THR A 47 4.23 19.79 12.77
CA THR A 47 3.74 20.88 13.63
C THR A 47 2.32 21.28 13.24
N VAL A 48 2.03 21.43 11.95
CA VAL A 48 0.68 21.70 11.44
C VAL A 48 -0.29 20.57 11.80
N VAL A 49 0.11 19.31 11.58
CA VAL A 49 -0.74 18.16 11.92
C VAL A 49 -1.12 18.13 13.40
N ARG A 50 -0.20 18.50 14.30
CA ARG A 50 -0.42 18.47 15.77
C ARG A 50 -1.25 19.64 16.29
N ASN A 51 -1.31 20.74 15.55
CA ASN A 51 -1.96 21.98 16.02
C ASN A 51 -3.28 22.29 15.29
N ASP A 52 -3.59 21.62 14.19
CA ASP A 52 -4.86 21.80 13.47
C ASP A 52 -5.91 20.78 13.93
N PHE A 53 -6.99 21.28 14.55
CA PHE A 53 -8.04 20.43 15.11
C PHE A 53 -8.77 19.60 14.05
N GLY A 54 -9.07 20.15 12.86
CA GLY A 54 -9.76 19.41 11.81
C GLY A 54 -8.92 18.25 11.25
N ILE A 55 -7.61 18.45 11.10
CA ILE A 55 -6.67 17.39 10.72
C ILE A 55 -6.61 16.32 11.81
N LEU A 56 -6.61 16.69 13.10
CA LEU A 56 -6.66 15.75 14.21
C LEU A 56 -7.99 14.97 14.25
N GLN A 57 -9.12 15.59 13.95
CA GLN A 57 -10.42 14.90 13.83
C GLN A 57 -10.43 13.87 12.70
N LEU A 58 -9.79 14.17 11.56
CA LEU A 58 -9.56 13.17 10.52
C LEU A 58 -8.66 12.03 11.00
N ALA A 59 -7.61 12.34 11.77
CA ALA A 59 -6.75 11.33 12.36
C ALA A 59 -7.55 10.40 13.27
N GLN A 60 -8.41 10.95 14.14
CA GLN A 60 -9.29 10.19 15.02
C GLN A 60 -10.28 9.32 14.23
N THR A 61 -10.91 9.87 13.18
CA THR A 61 -11.84 9.12 12.32
C THR A 61 -11.14 7.93 11.65
N LEU A 62 -9.94 8.15 11.10
CA LEU A 62 -9.15 7.08 10.47
C LEU A 62 -8.65 6.06 11.50
N TYR A 63 -8.32 6.51 12.71
CA TYR A 63 -7.90 5.66 13.82
C TYR A 63 -9.07 4.80 14.35
N ASN A 64 -10.29 5.32 14.42
CA ASN A 64 -11.46 4.51 14.78
C ASN A 64 -11.64 3.35 13.78
N LYS A 65 -11.40 3.60 12.49
CA LYS A 65 -11.53 2.58 11.43
C LYS A 65 -10.37 1.60 11.34
N HIS A 66 -9.14 2.06 11.61
CA HIS A 66 -7.92 1.33 11.28
C HIS A 66 -6.90 1.22 12.44
N GLY A 67 -7.21 1.77 13.61
CA GLY A 67 -6.32 1.88 14.77
C GLY A 67 -5.92 0.53 15.35
N HIS A 68 -6.74 -0.50 15.16
CA HIS A 68 -6.43 -1.88 15.53
C HIS A 68 -5.39 -2.54 14.61
N ASP A 69 -5.15 -2.00 13.40
CA ASP A 69 -4.17 -2.51 12.43
C ASP A 69 -2.98 -1.55 12.35
N THR A 70 -1.92 -1.82 13.12
CA THR A 70 -0.68 -1.03 13.13
C THR A 70 -0.04 -0.89 11.74
N THR A 71 -0.33 -1.81 10.81
CA THR A 71 0.15 -1.73 9.43
C THR A 71 -0.50 -0.61 8.60
N LYS A 72 -1.53 0.05 9.15
CA LYS A 72 -2.22 1.20 8.56
C LYS A 72 -1.74 2.54 9.10
N TYR A 73 -0.93 2.56 10.15
CA TYR A 73 -0.55 3.83 10.79
C TYR A 73 0.21 4.74 9.82
N GLU A 74 1.08 4.18 8.99
CA GLU A 74 1.79 4.94 7.96
C GLU A 74 0.84 5.53 6.90
N TYR A 75 -0.21 4.79 6.54
CA TYR A 75 -1.25 5.31 5.64
C TYR A 75 -1.99 6.50 6.26
N ILE A 76 -2.31 6.44 7.57
CA ILE A 76 -2.94 7.55 8.28
C ILE A 76 -2.00 8.75 8.31
N ARG A 77 -0.76 8.58 8.78
CA ARG A 77 0.25 9.65 8.81
C ARG A 77 0.45 10.31 7.45
N GLN A 78 0.53 9.52 6.38
CA GLN A 78 0.66 10.04 5.04
C GLN A 78 -0.51 10.96 4.68
N LYS A 79 -1.76 10.56 4.94
CA LYS A 79 -2.94 11.41 4.67
C LYS A 79 -2.91 12.73 5.44
N LEU A 80 -2.52 12.67 6.72
CA LEU A 80 -2.43 13.87 7.56
C LEU A 80 -1.34 14.82 7.03
N ARG A 81 -0.17 14.28 6.66
CA ARG A 81 0.92 15.06 6.06
C ARG A 81 0.55 15.64 4.69
N GLU A 82 -0.22 14.92 3.88
CA GLU A 82 -0.73 15.41 2.59
C GLU A 82 -1.62 16.65 2.79
N LEU A 83 -2.53 16.64 3.77
CA LEU A 83 -3.37 17.79 4.10
C LEU A 83 -2.59 18.94 4.76
N ALA A 84 -1.68 18.64 5.68
CA ALA A 84 -0.86 19.67 6.31
C ALA A 84 0.01 20.44 5.31
N ARG A 85 0.49 19.78 4.24
CA ARG A 85 1.17 20.46 3.13
C ARG A 85 0.27 21.43 2.38
N VAL A 86 -0.99 21.08 2.19
CA VAL A 86 -1.98 21.99 1.57
C VAL A 86 -2.22 23.19 2.48
N LEU A 87 -2.40 22.95 3.79
CA LEU A 87 -2.64 24.00 4.76
C LEU A 87 -1.45 24.98 4.87
N LEU A 88 -0.21 24.48 4.78
CA LEU A 88 0.98 25.35 4.71
C LEU A 88 0.95 26.31 3.53
N ILE A 89 0.46 25.87 2.36
CA ILE A 89 0.29 26.75 1.20
C ILE A 89 -0.85 27.73 1.44
N LEU A 90 -1.97 27.27 2.00
CA LEU A 90 -3.14 28.11 2.25
C LEU A 90 -2.89 29.24 3.27
N ARG A 91 -1.93 29.06 4.17
CA ARG A 91 -1.50 30.11 5.11
C ARG A 91 -0.96 31.35 4.42
N THR A 92 -0.44 31.25 3.19
CA THR A 92 -0.03 32.43 2.42
C THR A 92 -1.21 33.26 1.93
N ASP A 93 -2.42 32.67 1.91
CA ASP A 93 -3.68 33.30 1.51
C ASP A 93 -4.59 33.60 2.72
N SER A 94 -4.00 33.70 3.91
CA SER A 94 -4.65 33.97 5.21
C SER A 94 -5.68 32.92 5.65
N ILE A 95 -5.47 31.65 5.29
CA ILE A 95 -6.27 30.51 5.75
C ILE A 95 -5.39 29.65 6.67
N TYR A 96 -5.71 29.63 7.96
CA TYR A 96 -4.82 29.07 8.99
C TYR A 96 -5.22 27.69 9.45
N THR A 97 -6.49 27.31 9.28
CA THR A 97 -7.03 25.99 9.63
C THR A 97 -7.62 25.25 8.44
N ILE A 98 -7.66 23.93 8.49
CA ILE A 98 -8.32 23.12 7.45
C ILE A 98 -9.84 23.34 7.43
N GLU A 99 -10.41 23.73 8.57
CA GLU A 99 -11.82 24.05 8.69
C GLU A 99 -12.18 25.33 7.92
N GLU A 100 -11.35 26.38 8.03
CA GLU A 100 -11.47 27.58 7.20
C GLU A 100 -11.31 27.26 5.71
N ALA A 101 -10.39 26.35 5.37
CA ALA A 101 -10.18 25.93 3.98
C ALA A 101 -11.45 25.35 3.35
N VAL A 102 -12.27 24.64 4.15
CA VAL A 102 -13.50 23.96 3.72
C VAL A 102 -14.72 24.89 3.72
N LYS A 103 -14.52 26.21 3.79
CA LYS A 103 -15.58 27.20 3.55
C LYS A 103 -15.78 27.46 2.05
N PRO A 104 -17.02 27.66 1.57
CA PRO A 104 -17.32 27.90 0.16
C PRO A 104 -16.49 29.03 -0.46
N GLY A 105 -16.32 30.15 0.24
CA GLY A 105 -15.56 31.31 -0.24
C GLY A 105 -14.07 31.04 -0.45
N ASN A 106 -13.53 29.98 0.15
CA ASN A 106 -12.13 29.58 0.01
C ASN A 106 -11.91 28.49 -1.04
N PHE A 107 -12.97 27.99 -1.70
CA PHE A 107 -12.89 26.84 -2.61
C PHE A 107 -11.83 26.99 -3.70
N LEU A 108 -11.77 28.14 -4.38
CA LEU A 108 -10.78 28.38 -5.44
C LEU A 108 -9.34 28.48 -4.90
N LYS A 109 -9.16 29.03 -3.69
CA LYS A 109 -7.86 29.05 -3.00
C LYS A 109 -7.40 27.63 -2.67
N VAL A 110 -8.31 26.77 -2.21
CA VAL A 110 -8.04 25.34 -2.00
C VAL A 110 -7.61 24.66 -3.30
N VAL A 111 -8.35 24.85 -4.39
CA VAL A 111 -7.98 24.28 -5.70
C VAL A 111 -6.56 24.71 -6.11
N LYS A 112 -6.23 26.00 -5.98
CA LYS A 112 -4.88 26.53 -6.26
C LYS A 112 -3.81 25.88 -5.37
N ALA A 113 -4.08 25.73 -4.08
CA ALA A 113 -3.16 25.08 -3.15
C ALA A 113 -2.94 23.60 -3.50
N VAL A 114 -4.00 22.84 -3.83
CA VAL A 114 -3.88 21.44 -4.26
C VAL A 114 -3.09 21.31 -5.55
N LYS A 115 -3.31 22.21 -6.52
CA LYS A 115 -2.51 22.29 -7.76
C LYS A 115 -1.03 22.47 -7.47
N LYS A 116 -0.69 23.43 -6.60
CA LYS A 116 0.69 23.70 -6.20
C LYS A 116 1.35 22.52 -5.46
N VAL A 117 0.66 21.91 -4.48
CA VAL A 117 1.17 20.72 -3.76
C VAL A 117 1.44 19.54 -4.71
N SER A 118 0.60 19.40 -5.74
CA SER A 118 0.65 18.27 -6.67
C SER A 118 1.57 18.52 -7.88
N GLY A 119 2.22 19.69 -7.94
CA GLY A 119 3.09 20.10 -9.03
C GLY A 119 2.35 20.22 -10.35
N PHE A 120 1.24 20.96 -10.36
CA PHE A 120 0.51 21.27 -11.58
C PHE A 120 1.32 22.21 -12.46
N ASP A 121 1.43 21.86 -13.74
CA ASP A 121 2.05 22.64 -14.80
C ASP A 121 0.94 23.28 -15.64
N GLU A 122 0.89 24.61 -15.64
CA GLU A 122 -0.14 25.37 -16.36
C GLU A 122 0.07 25.37 -17.88
N GLU A 123 1.31 25.26 -18.35
CA GLU A 123 1.62 25.25 -19.79
C GLU A 123 1.17 23.93 -20.41
N ASN A 124 1.55 22.83 -19.77
CA ASN A 124 1.26 21.49 -20.29
C ASN A 124 -0.08 20.93 -19.79
N GLN A 125 -0.77 21.61 -18.86
CA GLN A 125 -1.97 21.12 -18.19
C GLN A 125 -1.79 19.71 -17.59
N THR A 126 -0.63 19.45 -16.98
CA THR A 126 -0.33 18.14 -16.38
C THR A 126 0.10 18.26 -14.93
N TYR A 127 0.02 17.14 -14.19
CA TYR A 127 0.53 17.06 -12.83
C TYR A 127 1.83 16.26 -12.76
N ALA A 128 2.80 16.74 -11.97
CA ALA A 128 3.95 15.95 -11.55
C ALA A 128 3.49 14.73 -10.73
N ALA A 129 2.62 14.96 -9.73
CA ALA A 129 2.07 13.95 -8.84
C ALA A 129 0.52 13.86 -8.92
N PRO A 130 -0.06 13.37 -10.03
CA PRO A 130 -1.51 13.37 -10.24
C PRO A 130 -2.28 12.55 -9.20
N SER A 131 -1.71 11.44 -8.72
CA SER A 131 -2.35 10.65 -7.66
C SER A 131 -2.44 11.39 -6.32
N LEU A 132 -1.55 12.35 -6.06
CA LEU A 132 -1.59 13.17 -4.85
C LEU A 132 -2.79 14.13 -4.90
N ALA A 133 -3.02 14.78 -6.03
CA ALA A 133 -4.17 15.66 -6.24
C ALA A 133 -5.51 14.95 -5.92
N LEU A 134 -5.69 13.74 -6.45
CA LEU A 134 -6.87 12.92 -6.19
C LEU A 134 -7.02 12.52 -4.72
N LYS A 135 -5.92 12.12 -4.06
CA LYS A 135 -5.92 11.73 -2.64
C LYS A 135 -6.26 12.90 -1.72
N ILE A 136 -5.76 14.08 -2.02
CA ILE A 136 -6.05 15.30 -1.27
C ILE A 136 -7.53 15.64 -1.42
N GLY A 137 -8.08 15.63 -2.65
CA GLY A 137 -9.51 15.86 -2.89
C GLY A 137 -10.41 14.96 -2.05
N HIS A 138 -10.17 13.65 -2.05
CA HIS A 138 -10.92 12.72 -1.21
C HIS A 138 -10.77 12.99 0.29
N SER A 139 -9.61 13.48 0.73
CA SER A 139 -9.36 13.79 2.14
C SER A 139 -10.07 15.08 2.57
N LEU A 140 -10.13 16.08 1.68
CA LEU A 140 -10.91 17.31 1.88
C LEU A 140 -12.42 17.04 1.94
N GLN A 141 -12.94 16.19 1.05
CA GLN A 141 -14.33 15.76 1.11
C GLN A 141 -14.64 15.08 2.45
N LYS A 142 -13.72 14.23 2.95
CA LYS A 142 -13.89 13.59 4.25
C LYS A 142 -13.83 14.57 5.42
N ILE A 143 -13.00 15.61 5.36
CA ILE A 143 -12.98 16.70 6.34
C ILE A 143 -14.32 17.44 6.32
N ALA A 144 -14.85 17.78 5.14
CA ALA A 144 -16.15 18.43 5.01
C ALA A 144 -17.27 17.58 5.64
N ASP A 145 -17.26 16.26 5.43
CA ASP A 145 -18.21 15.36 6.08
C ASP A 145 -18.07 15.36 7.61
N ILE A 146 -16.84 15.35 8.13
CA ILE A 146 -16.57 15.38 9.59
C ILE A 146 -17.11 16.68 10.21
N ILE A 147 -16.81 17.83 9.60
CA ILE A 147 -17.27 19.14 10.07
C ILE A 147 -18.80 19.22 9.99
N HIS A 148 -19.40 18.72 8.91
CA HIS A 148 -20.86 18.67 8.76
C HIS A 148 -21.53 17.80 9.81
N CYS A 149 -21.00 16.60 10.09
CA CYS A 149 -21.51 15.75 11.17
C CYS A 149 -21.40 16.43 12.54
N ARG A 150 -20.30 17.13 12.81
CA ARG A 150 -20.14 17.90 14.05
C ARG A 150 -21.18 19.02 14.14
N ALA A 151 -21.40 19.75 13.04
CA ALA A 151 -22.40 20.81 12.97
C ALA A 151 -23.83 20.29 13.25
N LEU A 152 -24.17 19.12 12.72
CA LEU A 152 -25.44 18.44 13.01
C LEU A 152 -25.57 18.08 14.50
N MET A 153 -24.52 17.55 15.11
CA MET A 153 -24.53 17.18 16.53
C MET A 153 -24.62 18.37 17.48
N THR A 154 -24.08 19.53 17.08
CA THR A 154 -24.12 20.78 17.87
C THR A 154 -25.24 21.72 17.43
N GLU A 155 -26.13 21.29 16.53
CA GLU A 155 -27.23 22.09 15.98
C GLU A 155 -26.79 23.47 15.43
N ASN A 156 -25.59 23.53 14.83
CA ASN A 156 -25.03 24.77 14.28
C ASN A 156 -25.46 24.96 12.82
N GLU A 157 -26.56 25.68 12.62
CA GLU A 157 -27.14 25.90 11.29
C GLU A 157 -26.19 26.57 10.29
N ASP A 158 -25.41 27.55 10.72
CA ASP A 158 -24.51 28.30 9.84
C ASP A 158 -23.40 27.39 9.30
N LEU A 159 -22.83 26.56 10.17
CA LEU A 159 -21.81 25.59 9.79
C LEU A 159 -22.39 24.48 8.92
N MET A 160 -23.64 24.05 9.16
CA MET A 160 -24.36 23.12 8.29
C MET A 160 -24.53 23.68 6.87
N LYS A 161 -25.08 24.90 6.74
CA LYS A 161 -25.27 25.58 5.45
C LYS A 161 -23.94 25.78 4.71
N SER A 162 -22.91 26.23 5.43
CA SER A 162 -21.57 26.44 4.86
C SER A 162 -20.95 25.13 4.34
N THR A 163 -21.01 24.05 5.12
CA THR A 163 -20.43 22.75 4.71
C THR A 163 -21.18 22.10 3.56
N GLU A 164 -22.51 22.22 3.53
CA GLU A 164 -23.34 21.74 2.42
C GLU A 164 -23.04 22.50 1.12
N ALA A 165 -22.92 23.82 1.19
CA ALA A 165 -22.50 24.65 0.05
C ALA A 165 -21.11 24.24 -0.47
N PHE A 166 -20.14 23.97 0.42
CA PHE A 166 -18.81 23.49 0.00
C PHE A 166 -18.89 22.11 -0.67
N LYS A 167 -19.70 21.18 -0.12
CA LYS A 167 -19.90 19.85 -0.70
C LYS A 167 -20.57 19.91 -2.08
N SER A 168 -21.50 20.84 -2.28
CA SER A 168 -22.10 21.13 -3.58
C SER A 168 -21.05 21.62 -4.57
N LEU A 169 -20.26 22.64 -4.20
CA LEU A 169 -19.14 23.13 -5.02
C LEU A 169 -18.14 22.01 -5.37
N TYR A 170 -17.77 21.18 -4.40
CA TYR A 170 -16.88 20.04 -4.63
C TYR A 170 -17.48 19.09 -5.66
N THR A 171 -18.74 18.69 -5.51
CA THR A 171 -19.39 17.74 -6.42
C THR A 171 -19.52 18.30 -7.83
N SER A 172 -19.87 19.58 -7.96
CA SER A 172 -20.08 20.23 -9.26
C SER A 172 -18.79 20.62 -9.98
N LYS A 173 -17.75 21.05 -9.25
CA LYS A 173 -16.57 21.71 -9.85
C LYS A 173 -15.23 21.02 -9.61
N TRP A 174 -15.11 20.14 -8.62
CA TRP A 174 -13.82 19.50 -8.33
C TRP A 174 -13.32 18.60 -9.46
N CYS A 175 -14.26 17.91 -10.14
CA CYS A 175 -13.92 17.07 -11.28
C CYS A 175 -13.28 17.87 -12.41
N GLU A 176 -13.94 18.97 -12.80
CA GLU A 176 -13.49 19.91 -13.83
C GLU A 176 -12.12 20.52 -13.49
N LEU A 177 -11.94 20.99 -12.26
CA LEU A 177 -10.77 21.79 -11.89
C LEU A 177 -9.53 20.98 -11.52
N VAL A 178 -9.71 19.73 -11.07
CA VAL A 178 -8.63 18.91 -10.49
C VAL A 178 -8.64 17.48 -11.03
N SER A 179 -9.73 16.73 -10.80
CA SER A 179 -9.70 15.27 -10.99
C SER A 179 -9.58 14.84 -12.45
N HIS A 180 -10.25 15.53 -13.37
CA HIS A 180 -10.22 15.19 -14.80
C HIS A 180 -8.79 15.25 -15.34
N THR A 181 -8.11 16.38 -15.14
CA THR A 181 -6.73 16.58 -15.57
C THR A 181 -5.75 15.60 -14.89
N ALA A 182 -5.95 15.32 -13.60
CA ALA A 182 -5.14 14.34 -12.88
C ALA A 182 -5.33 12.91 -13.43
N LEU A 183 -6.56 12.52 -13.78
CA LEU A 183 -6.86 11.22 -14.38
C LEU A 183 -6.31 11.11 -15.80
N ASN A 184 -6.42 12.16 -16.62
CA ASN A 184 -5.84 12.19 -17.96
C ASN A 184 -4.32 12.08 -17.91
N THR A 185 -3.65 12.86 -17.05
CA THR A 185 -2.19 12.76 -16.83
C THR A 185 -1.79 11.33 -16.45
N LEU A 186 -2.58 10.63 -15.61
CA LEU A 186 -2.33 9.23 -15.25
C LEU A 186 -2.51 8.29 -16.44
N SER A 187 -3.54 8.52 -17.25
CA SER A 187 -3.84 7.73 -18.45
C SER A 187 -2.72 7.87 -19.49
N GLU A 188 -2.29 9.08 -19.78
CA GLU A 188 -1.19 9.37 -20.71
C GLU A 188 0.14 8.78 -20.24
N LYS A 189 0.48 8.97 -18.95
CA LYS A 189 1.68 8.33 -18.35
C LYS A 189 1.63 6.81 -18.43
N LYS A 190 0.44 6.22 -18.43
CA LYS A 190 0.26 4.77 -18.60
C LYS A 190 0.36 4.36 -20.06
N PHE A 191 -0.20 5.15 -20.99
CA PHE A 191 -0.18 4.92 -22.42
C PHE A 191 1.25 5.00 -23.00
N ASN A 192 1.99 6.05 -22.62
CA ASN A 192 3.37 6.28 -23.08
C ASN A 192 4.41 5.37 -22.42
N LYS A 193 3.98 4.46 -21.53
CA LYS A 193 4.90 3.56 -20.85
C LYS A 193 5.25 2.39 -21.79
N PRO A 194 6.53 2.22 -22.19
CA PRO A 194 6.89 1.15 -23.10
C PRO A 194 6.53 -0.22 -22.50
N LEU A 195 5.99 -1.10 -23.35
CA LEU A 195 5.81 -2.53 -23.05
C LEU A 195 7.19 -3.16 -22.94
N THR A 196 7.77 -3.09 -21.75
CA THR A 196 9.06 -3.68 -21.45
C THR A 196 8.93 -5.21 -21.49
N LEU A 197 9.53 -5.84 -22.50
CA LEU A 197 10.06 -7.21 -22.45
C LEU A 197 11.40 -7.14 -23.21
N PRO A 198 12.52 -7.63 -22.63
CA PRO A 198 12.67 -8.98 -22.08
C PRO A 198 13.17 -8.98 -20.63
N PHE A 199 12.27 -9.33 -19.72
CA PHE A 199 12.53 -9.43 -18.28
C PHE A 199 13.24 -10.71 -17.85
N THR A 200 13.25 -11.73 -18.70
CA THR A 200 13.64 -13.09 -18.30
C THR A 200 15.08 -13.13 -17.79
N GLN A 201 16.02 -12.46 -18.47
CA GLN A 201 17.43 -12.45 -18.07
C GLN A 201 17.65 -11.67 -16.77
N ASP A 202 17.11 -10.47 -16.64
CA ASP A 202 17.21 -9.66 -15.41
C ASP A 202 16.54 -10.35 -14.21
N VAL A 203 15.44 -11.09 -14.45
CA VAL A 203 14.75 -11.89 -13.42
C VAL A 203 15.59 -13.11 -13.01
N GLN A 204 16.27 -13.77 -13.95
CA GLN A 204 17.21 -14.86 -13.66
C GLN A 204 18.40 -14.36 -12.84
N LEU A 205 19.00 -13.23 -13.24
CA LEU A 205 20.09 -12.59 -12.49
C LEU A 205 19.67 -12.30 -11.05
N LEU A 206 18.47 -11.76 -10.85
CA LEU A 206 17.94 -11.52 -9.51
C LEU A 206 17.71 -12.82 -8.73
N HIS A 207 17.20 -13.87 -9.37
CA HIS A 207 16.99 -15.16 -8.72
C HIS A 207 18.32 -15.77 -8.23
N ASN A 208 19.33 -15.81 -9.10
CA ASN A 208 20.65 -16.34 -8.79
C ASN A 208 21.33 -15.53 -7.68
N HIS A 209 21.29 -14.20 -7.78
CA HIS A 209 21.80 -13.29 -6.74
C HIS A 209 21.13 -13.56 -5.39
N LEU A 210 19.80 -13.74 -5.37
CA LEU A 210 19.07 -13.98 -4.13
C LEU A 210 19.38 -15.34 -3.52
N GLN A 211 19.58 -16.39 -4.31
CA GLN A 211 20.03 -17.69 -3.81
C GLN A 211 21.39 -17.57 -3.11
N GLN A 212 22.35 -16.91 -3.75
CA GLN A 212 23.68 -16.69 -3.18
C GLN A 212 23.60 -15.79 -1.93
N ALA A 213 22.89 -14.67 -2.01
CA ALA A 213 22.75 -13.73 -0.90
C ALA A 213 22.05 -14.36 0.32
N ALA A 214 21.02 -15.18 0.11
CA ALA A 214 20.36 -15.90 1.20
C ALA A 214 21.29 -16.92 1.84
N LYS A 215 22.05 -17.69 1.06
CA LYS A 215 23.03 -18.65 1.57
C LYS A 215 24.11 -17.96 2.41
N VAL A 216 24.73 -16.90 1.89
CA VAL A 216 25.74 -16.12 2.62
C VAL A 216 25.15 -15.54 3.91
N ALA A 217 23.94 -14.99 3.87
CA ALA A 217 23.29 -14.45 5.05
C ALA A 217 22.90 -15.53 6.08
N PHE A 218 22.56 -16.73 5.61
CA PHE A 218 22.26 -17.89 6.44
C PHE A 218 23.50 -18.32 7.23
N ASP A 219 24.62 -18.51 6.53
CA ASP A 219 25.89 -18.91 7.15
C ASP A 219 26.34 -17.85 8.19
N ARG A 220 26.27 -16.56 7.84
CA ARG A 220 26.58 -15.45 8.77
C ARG A 220 25.70 -15.46 10.02
N LEU A 221 24.39 -15.70 9.89
CA LEU A 221 23.50 -15.73 11.05
C LEU A 221 23.77 -16.96 11.93
N LYS A 222 24.13 -18.08 11.30
CA LYS A 222 24.48 -19.33 11.99
C LYS A 222 25.78 -19.19 12.78
N GLU A 223 26.77 -18.50 12.23
CA GLU A 223 28.05 -18.23 12.89
C GLU A 223 27.94 -17.16 13.98
N ALA A 224 27.30 -16.03 13.68
CA ALA A 224 27.20 -14.89 14.59
C ALA A 224 25.78 -14.30 14.57
N ALA A 225 25.00 -14.61 15.61
CA ALA A 225 23.66 -14.06 15.81
C ALA A 225 23.74 -12.57 16.17
N SER A 226 23.31 -11.72 15.25
CA SER A 226 23.28 -10.26 15.44
C SER A 226 22.04 -9.65 14.77
N PRO A 227 21.61 -8.44 15.17
CA PRO A 227 20.55 -7.72 14.47
C PRO A 227 20.82 -7.54 12.98
N GLN A 228 22.10 -7.40 12.58
CA GLN A 228 22.50 -7.21 11.19
C GLN A 228 22.42 -8.51 10.38
N SER A 229 23.03 -9.61 10.86
CA SER A 229 22.97 -10.92 10.17
C SER A 229 21.52 -11.41 10.07
N TYR A 230 20.71 -11.17 11.09
CA TYR A 230 19.26 -11.42 11.06
C TYR A 230 18.57 -10.58 9.97
N ALA A 231 18.88 -9.29 9.88
CA ALA A 231 18.31 -8.39 8.88
C ALA A 231 18.65 -8.80 7.45
N GLU A 232 19.88 -9.23 7.21
CA GLU A 232 20.36 -9.69 5.90
C GLU A 232 19.59 -10.93 5.45
N LEU A 233 19.49 -11.96 6.30
CA LEU A 233 18.76 -13.18 5.97
C LEU A 233 17.27 -12.90 5.80
N ALA A 234 16.66 -12.15 6.72
CA ALA A 234 15.23 -11.81 6.64
C ALA A 234 14.87 -11.06 5.35
N LYS A 235 15.69 -10.10 4.90
CA LYS A 235 15.46 -9.36 3.66
C LYS A 235 15.65 -10.24 2.42
N ALA A 236 16.68 -11.08 2.40
CA ALA A 236 16.96 -11.99 1.29
C ALA A 236 15.85 -13.04 1.14
N THR A 237 15.50 -13.75 2.22
CA THR A 237 14.43 -14.76 2.23
C THR A 237 13.06 -14.14 1.92
N LEU A 238 12.78 -12.91 2.41
CA LEU A 238 11.56 -12.18 2.05
C LEU A 238 11.50 -11.89 0.55
N ALA A 239 12.59 -11.41 -0.04
CA ALA A 239 12.65 -11.14 -1.47
C ALA A 239 12.52 -12.43 -2.30
N GLN A 240 13.18 -13.52 -1.91
CA GLN A 240 13.03 -14.84 -2.52
C GLN A 240 11.58 -15.32 -2.51
N ALA A 241 10.92 -15.28 -1.35
CA ALA A 241 9.53 -15.70 -1.21
C ALA A 241 8.59 -14.87 -2.10
N ILE A 242 8.81 -13.56 -2.20
CA ILE A 242 8.01 -12.68 -3.08
C ILE A 242 8.22 -13.02 -4.55
N ILE A 243 9.46 -13.26 -4.98
CA ILE A 243 9.78 -13.54 -6.39
C ILE A 243 9.29 -14.91 -6.79
N PHE A 244 9.52 -15.93 -5.96
CA PHE A 244 9.11 -17.29 -6.23
C PHE A 244 7.58 -17.39 -6.39
N ASN A 245 6.84 -16.79 -5.45
CA ASN A 245 5.38 -16.82 -5.49
C ASN A 245 4.74 -15.74 -6.37
N ARG A 246 5.54 -14.77 -6.81
CA ARG A 246 5.08 -13.59 -7.58
C ARG A 246 3.95 -12.83 -6.84
N ARG A 247 3.99 -12.87 -5.50
CA ARG A 247 2.97 -12.30 -4.59
C ARG A 247 3.16 -10.80 -4.35
N ARG A 248 2.19 -10.11 -3.73
CA ARG A 248 2.31 -8.65 -3.49
C ARG A 248 3.30 -8.57 -2.37
N ALA A 249 4.31 -7.72 -2.54
CA ALA A 249 5.32 -7.55 -1.50
C ALA A 249 4.67 -7.36 -0.13
N GLY A 250 3.61 -6.53 -0.04
CA GLY A 250 2.87 -6.29 1.20
C GLY A 250 2.08 -7.47 1.77
N GLU A 251 1.70 -8.47 0.97
CA GLU A 251 1.02 -9.69 1.45
C GLU A 251 2.03 -10.54 2.25
N VAL A 252 3.16 -10.89 1.64
CA VAL A 252 4.16 -11.75 2.31
C VAL A 252 4.99 -11.00 3.37
N SER A 253 5.20 -9.68 3.22
CA SER A 253 5.83 -8.86 4.27
C SER A 253 5.04 -8.87 5.59
N LYS A 254 3.71 -9.00 5.51
CA LYS A 254 2.80 -9.00 6.66
C LYS A 254 2.47 -10.40 7.18
N MET A 255 3.12 -11.44 6.66
CA MET A 255 2.97 -12.81 7.14
C MET A 255 3.27 -12.86 8.64
N ARG A 256 2.36 -13.44 9.43
CA ARG A 256 2.54 -13.58 10.88
C ARG A 256 3.36 -14.82 11.19
N LEU A 257 4.08 -14.78 12.31
CA LEU A 257 4.82 -15.93 12.83
C LEU A 257 3.91 -17.15 12.98
N LYS A 258 2.72 -16.95 13.56
CA LYS A 258 1.67 -17.96 13.71
C LYS A 258 1.32 -18.68 12.39
N ASN A 259 1.26 -17.95 11.27
CA ASN A 259 0.95 -18.55 9.97
C ASN A 259 2.01 -19.56 9.54
N PHE A 260 3.28 -19.31 9.86
CA PHE A 260 4.37 -20.21 9.52
C PHE A 260 4.48 -21.36 10.52
N THR A 261 4.35 -21.12 11.83
CA THR A 261 4.50 -22.15 12.86
C THR A 261 3.35 -23.17 12.85
N GLU A 262 2.13 -22.72 12.55
CA GLU A 262 0.92 -23.57 12.51
C GLU A 262 0.55 -23.99 11.08
N ARG A 263 1.49 -23.86 10.13
CA ARG A 263 1.25 -24.30 8.75
C ARG A 263 0.99 -25.80 8.72
N ASP A 264 0.18 -26.22 7.77
CA ASP A 264 -0.06 -27.64 7.56
C ASP A 264 1.21 -28.31 7.03
N THR A 265 1.69 -29.30 7.79
CA THR A 265 2.81 -30.17 7.41
C THR A 265 2.36 -31.62 7.26
N SER A 266 1.04 -31.86 7.26
CA SER A 266 0.47 -33.19 7.10
C SER A 266 0.80 -33.74 5.71
N PRO A 267 1.00 -35.06 5.57
CA PRO A 267 1.16 -35.67 4.27
C PRO A 267 -0.10 -35.47 3.42
N LEU A 268 0.08 -35.51 2.09
CA LEU A 268 -1.02 -35.36 1.16
C LEU A 268 -2.05 -36.49 1.37
N HIS A 269 -3.33 -36.14 1.47
CA HIS A 269 -4.40 -37.12 1.64
C HIS A 269 -4.42 -38.12 0.48
N ASP A 270 -4.57 -39.41 0.77
CA ASP A 270 -4.44 -40.50 -0.20
C ASP A 270 -5.39 -40.33 -1.40
N ASP A 271 -6.66 -39.98 -1.14
CA ASP A 271 -7.67 -39.71 -2.20
C ASP A 271 -7.29 -38.57 -3.13
N VAL A 272 -6.68 -37.50 -2.60
CA VAL A 272 -6.20 -36.38 -3.43
C VAL A 272 -4.95 -36.82 -4.21
N SER A 273 -4.11 -37.66 -3.61
CA SER A 273 -2.94 -38.23 -4.27
C SER A 273 -3.32 -39.04 -5.51
N LEU A 274 -4.46 -39.74 -5.51
CA LEU A 274 -4.88 -40.56 -6.65
C LEU A 274 -5.10 -39.73 -7.93
N GLY A 275 -5.51 -38.47 -7.79
CA GLY A 275 -5.73 -37.55 -8.90
C GLY A 275 -4.47 -36.83 -9.41
N LEU A 276 -3.32 -36.99 -8.75
CA LEU A 276 -2.08 -36.28 -9.10
C LEU A 276 -1.08 -37.17 -9.84
N THR A 277 -0.39 -36.58 -10.81
CA THR A 277 0.75 -37.20 -11.49
C THR A 277 1.91 -37.41 -10.51
N LYS A 278 2.83 -38.35 -10.84
CA LYS A 278 4.05 -38.58 -10.04
C LYS A 278 4.88 -37.31 -9.83
N PHE A 279 4.89 -36.42 -10.81
CA PHE A 279 5.60 -35.15 -10.73
C PHE A 279 4.91 -34.19 -9.76
N GLU A 280 3.58 -34.04 -9.85
CA GLU A 280 2.81 -33.18 -8.93
C GLU A 280 2.89 -33.66 -7.48
N LYS A 281 2.87 -34.98 -7.23
CA LYS A 281 3.10 -35.54 -5.88
C LYS A 281 4.44 -35.09 -5.31
N LYS A 282 5.52 -35.21 -6.11
CA LYS A 282 6.85 -34.72 -5.71
C LYS A 282 6.87 -33.21 -5.45
N LEU A 283 6.13 -32.40 -6.22
CA LEU A 283 6.03 -30.96 -5.96
C LEU A 283 5.29 -30.66 -4.66
N CYS A 284 4.21 -31.39 -4.36
CA CYS A 284 3.47 -31.25 -3.10
C CYS A 284 4.32 -31.62 -1.88
N GLU A 285 5.16 -32.66 -2.00
CA GLU A 285 6.10 -33.07 -0.95
C GLU A 285 7.25 -32.07 -0.79
N HIS A 286 7.71 -31.47 -1.90
CA HIS A 286 8.87 -30.56 -1.90
C HIS A 286 8.55 -29.17 -1.35
N PHE A 287 7.38 -28.61 -1.67
CA PHE A 287 7.01 -27.25 -1.26
C PHE A 287 6.17 -27.21 0.01
N SER A 288 6.55 -26.35 0.96
CA SER A 288 5.72 -26.07 2.12
C SER A 288 4.73 -24.93 1.81
N ARG A 289 3.45 -25.11 2.16
CA ARG A 289 2.39 -24.13 1.92
C ARG A 289 2.03 -23.37 3.20
N VAL A 290 2.15 -22.06 3.17
CA VAL A 290 1.71 -21.15 4.24
C VAL A 290 0.47 -20.38 3.80
N GLU A 291 -0.58 -20.42 4.61
CA GLU A 291 -1.81 -19.65 4.36
C GLU A 291 -1.78 -18.30 5.09
N ILE A 292 -1.94 -17.22 4.33
CA ILE A 292 -2.05 -15.85 4.87
C ILE A 292 -3.39 -15.22 4.49
N ARG A 293 -3.79 -14.17 5.23
CA ARG A 293 -5.04 -13.46 4.98
C ARG A 293 -4.85 -12.37 3.91
N GLY A 294 -5.52 -12.54 2.78
CA GLY A 294 -5.59 -11.58 1.69
C GLY A 294 -6.67 -10.50 1.88
N LYS A 295 -6.86 -9.68 0.84
CA LYS A 295 -7.93 -8.67 0.82
C LYS A 295 -9.31 -9.33 0.94
N ARG A 296 -10.23 -8.67 1.66
CA ARG A 296 -11.60 -9.14 1.91
C ARG A 296 -11.67 -10.51 2.61
N GLY A 297 -10.62 -10.88 3.36
CA GLY A 297 -10.61 -12.10 4.15
C GLY A 297 -10.30 -13.39 3.37
N ARG A 298 -10.03 -13.31 2.06
CA ARG A 298 -9.64 -14.48 1.26
C ARG A 298 -8.36 -15.13 1.79
N LYS A 299 -8.31 -16.46 1.85
CA LYS A 299 -7.08 -17.20 2.11
C LYS A 299 -6.16 -17.12 0.90
N VAL A 300 -4.86 -16.95 1.16
CA VAL A 300 -3.83 -16.73 0.14
C VAL A 300 -2.68 -17.66 0.45
N ALA A 301 -2.33 -18.55 -0.47
CA ALA A 301 -1.22 -19.48 -0.32
C ALA A 301 0.13 -18.84 -0.70
N VAL A 302 1.16 -19.11 0.10
CA VAL A 302 2.56 -18.82 -0.18
C VAL A 302 3.33 -20.13 -0.10
N LEU A 303 3.93 -20.54 -1.21
CA LEU A 303 4.77 -21.72 -1.33
C LEU A 303 6.22 -21.38 -0.94
N LEU A 304 6.87 -22.25 -0.19
CA LEU A 304 8.23 -22.08 0.28
C LEU A 304 9.06 -23.30 -0.15
N THR A 305 10.26 -23.05 -0.67
CA THR A 305 11.25 -24.11 -0.93
C THR A 305 11.84 -24.61 0.39
N PRO A 306 12.46 -25.80 0.42
CA PRO A 306 13.17 -26.29 1.59
C PRO A 306 14.19 -25.28 2.15
N ASP A 307 15.03 -24.69 1.29
CA ASP A 307 16.00 -23.65 1.69
C ASP A 307 15.34 -22.42 2.35
N MET A 308 14.17 -22.01 1.86
CA MET A 308 13.41 -20.91 2.48
C MET A 308 12.88 -21.33 3.85
N VAL A 309 12.37 -22.56 3.98
CA VAL A 309 11.90 -23.09 5.26
C VAL A 309 13.03 -23.16 6.28
N GLU A 310 14.21 -23.65 5.89
CA GLU A 310 15.41 -23.68 6.74
C GLU A 310 15.84 -22.27 7.18
N SER A 311 15.89 -21.33 6.23
CA SER A 311 16.20 -19.92 6.52
C SER A 311 15.20 -19.30 7.49
N LEU A 312 13.91 -19.57 7.30
CA LEU A 312 12.85 -19.09 8.18
C LEU A 312 12.93 -19.74 9.57
N ASN A 313 13.22 -21.03 9.67
CA ASN A 313 13.44 -21.71 10.95
C ASN A 313 14.62 -21.09 11.70
N LEU A 314 15.74 -20.81 11.01
CA LEU A 314 16.91 -20.15 11.60
C LEU A 314 16.56 -18.75 12.12
N LEU A 315 15.77 -17.97 11.36
CA LEU A 315 15.26 -16.68 11.81
C LEU A 315 14.38 -16.84 13.06
N VAL A 316 13.40 -17.77 13.04
CA VAL A 316 12.49 -18.00 14.17
C VAL A 316 13.26 -18.37 15.44
N ASN A 317 14.27 -19.23 15.34
CA ASN A 317 15.08 -19.67 16.47
C ASN A 317 16.00 -18.57 17.04
N ASN A 318 16.37 -17.56 16.24
CA ASN A 318 17.28 -16.49 16.65
C ASN A 318 16.59 -15.15 16.93
N ARG A 319 15.25 -15.09 16.95
CA ARG A 319 14.47 -13.85 17.18
C ARG A 319 14.95 -13.09 18.41
N MET A 320 14.93 -13.75 19.58
CA MET A 320 15.29 -13.11 20.85
C MET A 320 16.76 -12.72 20.92
N LYS A 321 17.66 -13.61 20.47
CA LYS A 321 19.11 -13.35 20.42
C LYS A 321 19.45 -12.14 19.56
N CYS A 322 18.69 -11.91 18.49
CA CYS A 322 18.90 -10.78 17.58
C CYS A 322 18.08 -9.54 17.95
N GLY A 323 17.42 -9.51 19.10
CA GLY A 323 16.70 -8.35 19.62
C GLY A 323 15.32 -8.10 19.01
N VAL A 324 14.68 -9.12 18.43
CA VAL A 324 13.25 -9.03 18.04
C VAL A 324 12.39 -9.10 19.30
N GLN A 325 11.48 -8.14 19.46
CA GLN A 325 10.57 -8.08 20.61
C GLN A 325 9.55 -9.24 20.58
N ASP A 326 9.26 -9.84 21.74
CA ASP A 326 8.26 -10.92 21.88
C ASP A 326 6.86 -10.52 21.39
N THR A 327 6.52 -9.24 21.54
CA THR A 327 5.25 -8.68 21.06
C THR A 327 5.16 -8.55 19.54
N ASN A 328 6.27 -8.71 18.81
CA ASN A 328 6.28 -8.59 17.36
C ASN A 328 5.75 -9.88 16.70
N VAL A 329 4.52 -9.79 16.19
CA VAL A 329 3.80 -10.92 15.57
C VAL A 329 4.25 -11.28 14.15
N PHE A 330 5.11 -10.49 13.51
CA PHE A 330 5.48 -10.69 12.10
C PHE A 330 6.58 -11.74 11.96
N LEU A 331 6.50 -12.56 10.90
CA LEU A 331 7.54 -13.53 10.57
C LEU A 331 8.84 -12.80 10.20
N PHE A 332 8.76 -11.85 9.25
CA PHE A 332 9.87 -10.98 8.84
C PHE A 332 9.99 -9.74 9.75
N ALA A 333 10.04 -9.97 11.05
CA ALA A 333 10.15 -8.93 12.08
C ALA A 333 11.47 -8.15 11.98
N ARG A 334 11.43 -6.87 12.35
CA ARG A 334 12.63 -6.05 12.53
C ARG A 334 13.12 -6.14 13.97
N PRO A 335 14.42 -6.36 14.21
CA PRO A 335 15.01 -6.16 15.53
C PRO A 335 14.67 -4.78 16.11
N GLN A 336 14.51 -4.72 17.43
CA GLN A 336 14.30 -3.50 18.23
C GLN A 336 13.05 -2.69 17.84
N CYS A 337 12.15 -3.26 17.04
CA CYS A 337 10.97 -2.57 16.53
C CYS A 337 9.77 -3.53 16.49
N SER A 338 8.58 -3.02 16.80
CA SER A 338 7.31 -3.72 16.59
C SER A 338 6.81 -3.60 15.13
N SER A 339 7.71 -3.77 14.16
CA SER A 339 7.41 -3.67 12.72
C SER A 339 8.08 -4.79 11.92
N TYR A 340 7.88 -4.79 10.60
CA TYR A 340 8.35 -5.81 9.69
C TYR A 340 9.19 -5.22 8.56
N TYR A 341 10.02 -6.05 7.93
CA TYR A 341 10.76 -5.66 6.73
C TYR A 341 9.81 -5.49 5.55
N ARG A 342 9.94 -4.35 4.86
CA ARG A 342 9.15 -4.08 3.66
C ARG A 342 9.73 -4.83 2.47
N GLY A 343 8.92 -5.70 1.88
CA GLY A 343 9.32 -6.48 0.70
C GLY A 343 9.65 -5.60 -0.51
N GLN A 344 9.04 -4.41 -0.63
CA GLN A 344 9.40 -3.45 -1.69
C GLN A 344 10.86 -2.97 -1.56
N ASP A 345 11.28 -2.64 -0.35
CA ASP A 345 12.63 -2.16 -0.08
C ASP A 345 13.65 -3.29 -0.19
N SER A 346 13.27 -4.50 0.24
CA SER A 346 14.09 -5.71 0.11
C SER A 346 14.31 -6.07 -1.36
N LEU A 347 13.25 -6.05 -2.18
CA LEU A 347 13.38 -6.28 -3.63
C LEU A 347 14.25 -5.21 -4.30
N ARG A 348 14.07 -3.94 -3.94
CA ARG A 348 14.88 -2.84 -4.49
C ARG A 348 16.36 -3.03 -4.19
N LEU A 349 16.69 -3.32 -2.92
CA LEU A 349 18.06 -3.58 -2.48
C LEU A 349 18.74 -4.70 -3.27
N HIS A 350 18.05 -5.82 -3.50
CA HIS A 350 18.63 -6.96 -4.22
C HIS A 350 18.65 -6.75 -5.73
N ALA A 351 17.64 -6.07 -6.30
CA ALA A 351 17.62 -5.71 -7.72
C ALA A 351 18.80 -4.81 -8.11
N GLU A 352 19.14 -3.84 -7.28
CA GLU A 352 20.28 -2.94 -7.53
C GLU A 352 21.63 -3.67 -7.46
N LYS A 353 21.70 -4.82 -6.77
CA LYS A 353 22.93 -5.59 -6.56
C LYS A 353 23.09 -6.79 -7.49
N CYS A 354 22.04 -7.18 -8.23
CA CYS A 354 22.07 -8.42 -9.02
C CYS A 354 22.66 -8.26 -10.43
N GLY A 355 23.15 -7.07 -10.80
CA GLY A 355 23.71 -6.81 -12.12
C GLY A 355 22.69 -6.78 -13.26
N ALA A 356 21.39 -6.63 -12.94
CA ALA A 356 20.35 -6.47 -13.95
C ALA A 356 20.56 -5.19 -14.76
N LYS A 357 20.21 -5.24 -16.05
CA LYS A 357 20.30 -4.07 -16.94
C LYS A 357 19.31 -2.98 -16.53
N LYS A 358 18.12 -3.38 -16.06
CA LYS A 358 17.04 -2.48 -15.68
C LYS A 358 16.46 -2.82 -14.30
N PRO A 359 17.23 -2.61 -13.22
CA PRO A 359 16.85 -3.01 -11.86
C PRO A 359 15.58 -2.30 -11.35
N GLU A 360 15.25 -1.12 -11.89
CA GLU A 360 14.04 -0.35 -11.58
C GLU A 360 12.74 -1.08 -11.93
N TYR A 361 12.80 -2.04 -12.85
CA TYR A 361 11.66 -2.84 -13.23
C TYR A 361 11.57 -4.18 -12.48
N LEU A 362 12.58 -4.55 -11.68
CA LEU A 362 12.53 -5.71 -10.80
C LEU A 362 11.79 -5.37 -9.50
N ARG A 363 10.49 -5.15 -9.64
CA ARG A 363 9.58 -4.77 -8.54
C ARG A 363 8.36 -5.70 -8.55
N SER A 364 7.77 -5.95 -7.39
CA SER A 364 6.65 -6.90 -7.21
C SER A 364 5.49 -6.69 -8.20
N THR A 365 5.15 -5.44 -8.55
CA THR A 365 4.10 -5.12 -9.52
C THR A 365 4.45 -5.55 -10.94
N GLN A 366 5.68 -5.30 -11.39
CA GLN A 366 6.18 -5.65 -12.72
C GLN A 366 6.41 -7.16 -12.85
N LEU A 367 6.97 -7.79 -11.82
CA LEU A 367 7.16 -9.25 -11.78
C LEU A 367 5.84 -10.01 -11.88
N ARG A 368 4.76 -9.45 -11.31
CA ARG A 368 3.41 -9.99 -11.53
C ARG A 368 2.93 -9.85 -12.96
N LYS A 369 3.22 -8.70 -13.59
CA LYS A 369 2.86 -8.52 -15.00
C LYS A 369 3.56 -9.53 -15.89
N HIS A 370 4.83 -9.78 -15.60
CA HIS A 370 5.63 -10.76 -16.31
C HIS A 370 5.01 -12.17 -16.28
N VAL A 371 4.52 -12.64 -15.13
CA VAL A 371 3.86 -13.96 -15.04
C VAL A 371 2.59 -14.01 -15.87
N ALA A 372 1.76 -12.98 -15.77
CA ALA A 372 0.52 -12.92 -16.53
C ALA A 372 0.78 -12.92 -18.04
N THR A 373 1.85 -12.25 -18.50
CA THR A 373 2.29 -12.32 -19.90
C THR A 373 2.85 -13.71 -20.26
N LEU A 374 3.66 -14.34 -19.41
CA LEU A 374 4.17 -15.70 -19.65
C LEU A 374 3.06 -16.75 -19.71
N SER A 375 2.04 -16.66 -18.86
CA SER A 375 0.88 -17.56 -18.89
C SER A 375 0.16 -17.54 -20.23
N GLN A 376 0.20 -16.42 -20.95
CA GLN A 376 -0.34 -16.32 -22.32
C GLN A 376 0.62 -16.88 -23.37
N VAL A 377 1.94 -16.69 -23.21
CA VAL A 377 2.96 -17.32 -24.09
C VAL A 377 2.84 -18.84 -24.03
N LEU A 378 2.62 -19.36 -22.82
CA LEU A 378 2.49 -20.80 -22.56
C LEU A 378 1.13 -21.37 -23.01
N ASN A 379 0.24 -20.55 -23.58
CA ASN A 379 -1.07 -20.93 -24.11
C ASN A 379 -1.90 -21.80 -23.15
N LEU A 380 -1.90 -21.42 -21.87
CA LEU A 380 -2.67 -22.11 -20.84
C LEU A 380 -4.17 -22.07 -21.17
N LYS A 381 -4.88 -23.17 -20.90
CA LYS A 381 -6.33 -23.26 -21.05
C LYS A 381 -7.03 -22.32 -20.06
N ASP A 382 -8.28 -21.95 -20.33
CA ASP A 382 -9.04 -21.02 -19.47
C ASP A 382 -9.10 -21.47 -18.00
N ASN A 383 -9.29 -22.77 -17.73
CA ASN A 383 -9.28 -23.32 -16.37
C ASN A 383 -7.91 -23.24 -15.69
N GLU A 384 -6.81 -23.39 -16.44
CA GLU A 384 -5.43 -23.25 -15.93
C GLU A 384 -5.11 -21.77 -15.65
N LEU A 385 -5.58 -20.86 -16.52
CA LEU A 385 -5.49 -19.42 -16.32
C LEU A 385 -6.25 -18.97 -15.07
N ASP A 386 -7.42 -19.54 -14.80
CA ASP A 386 -8.20 -19.27 -13.60
C ASP A 386 -7.46 -19.69 -12.34
N GLN A 387 -6.86 -20.88 -12.33
CA GLN A 387 -6.02 -21.36 -11.22
C GLN A 387 -4.80 -20.44 -10.97
N VAL A 388 -4.15 -19.97 -12.03
CA VAL A 388 -3.03 -19.02 -11.92
C VAL A 388 -3.51 -17.65 -11.42
N ALA A 389 -4.66 -17.16 -11.89
CA ALA A 389 -5.22 -15.88 -11.47
C ALA A 389 -5.61 -15.90 -9.98
N ASP A 390 -6.23 -16.98 -9.52
CA ASP A 390 -6.55 -17.22 -8.12
C ASP A 390 -5.27 -17.33 -7.28
N PHE A 391 -4.28 -18.08 -7.76
CA PHE A 391 -2.98 -18.13 -7.12
C PHE A 391 -2.24 -16.80 -7.14
N LEU A 392 -2.49 -15.86 -8.04
CA LEU A 392 -1.88 -14.51 -7.98
C LEU A 392 -2.70 -13.52 -7.16
N GLY A 393 -3.95 -13.86 -6.84
CA GLY A 393 -4.92 -13.04 -6.11
C GLY A 393 -5.47 -11.89 -6.98
N HIS A 394 -5.70 -12.17 -8.27
CA HIS A 394 -6.26 -11.26 -9.26
C HIS A 394 -7.73 -11.58 -9.56
N ASP A 395 -8.45 -10.62 -10.12
CA ASP A 395 -9.72 -10.88 -10.82
C ASP A 395 -9.35 -11.22 -12.28
N ILE A 396 -9.95 -12.28 -12.83
CA ILE A 396 -9.70 -12.76 -14.21
C ILE A 396 -9.91 -11.66 -15.24
N ARG A 397 -10.83 -10.71 -15.01
CA ARG A 397 -11.03 -9.56 -15.90
C ARG A 397 -9.81 -8.64 -15.94
N VAL A 398 -9.20 -8.37 -14.80
CA VAL A 398 -7.92 -7.64 -14.73
C VAL A 398 -6.79 -8.43 -15.38
N HIS A 399 -6.87 -9.78 -15.35
CA HIS A 399 -5.91 -10.66 -16.04
C HIS A 399 -6.08 -10.61 -17.58
N ARG A 400 -7.31 -10.48 -18.08
CA ARG A 400 -7.61 -10.40 -19.51
C ARG A 400 -7.36 -9.00 -20.09
N ASP A 401 -7.68 -7.93 -19.36
CA ASP A 401 -7.59 -6.53 -19.85
C ASP A 401 -6.19 -5.89 -19.76
N HIS A 402 -5.27 -6.44 -18.96
CA HIS A 402 -3.94 -5.82 -18.74
C HIS A 402 -2.76 -6.59 -19.31
N TYR A 403 -2.96 -7.83 -19.75
CA TYR A 403 -1.82 -8.73 -19.97
C TYR A 403 -1.75 -9.38 -21.34
N ARG A 404 -2.66 -9.06 -22.27
CA ARG A 404 -2.54 -9.48 -23.68
C ARG A 404 -1.09 -9.22 -24.17
N LEU A 405 -0.32 -10.30 -24.38
CA LEU A 405 0.84 -10.39 -25.30
C LEU A 405 0.51 -9.50 -26.48
N PRO A 406 1.45 -8.70 -27.00
CA PRO A 406 1.13 -7.53 -27.80
C PRO A 406 0.18 -7.93 -28.91
N GLU A 407 -1.11 -7.75 -28.62
CA GLU A 407 -2.18 -7.81 -29.58
C GLU A 407 -1.81 -6.79 -30.63
N ALA A 408 -1.20 -5.66 -30.21
CA ALA A 408 -0.48 -4.72 -31.05
C ALA A 408 0.46 -5.34 -32.09
N THR A 409 1.28 -6.37 -31.83
CA THR A 409 2.19 -6.93 -32.85
C THR A 409 1.47 -7.90 -33.78
N ILE A 410 0.58 -8.74 -33.25
CA ILE A 410 -0.20 -9.70 -34.07
C ILE A 410 -1.30 -8.97 -34.85
N GLN A 411 -2.01 -8.03 -34.23
CA GLN A 411 -2.91 -7.07 -34.88
C GLN A 411 -2.13 -6.17 -35.82
N LEU A 412 -0.94 -5.64 -35.50
CA LEU A 412 -0.16 -4.88 -36.49
C LEU A 412 0.14 -5.78 -37.68
N ALA A 413 0.64 -7.00 -37.49
CA ALA A 413 0.89 -7.90 -38.61
C ALA A 413 -0.39 -8.23 -39.41
N LYS A 414 -1.50 -8.55 -38.73
CA LYS A 414 -2.78 -8.92 -39.37
C LYS A 414 -3.50 -7.73 -40.01
N ILE A 415 -3.58 -6.60 -39.31
CA ILE A 415 -4.16 -5.33 -39.78
C ILE A 415 -3.28 -4.72 -40.85
N SER A 416 -1.95 -4.68 -40.71
CA SER A 416 -1.07 -4.22 -41.79
C SER A 416 -1.19 -5.12 -43.02
N LYS A 417 -1.28 -6.46 -42.87
CA LYS A 417 -1.57 -7.36 -44.00
C LYS A 417 -2.93 -7.03 -44.63
N LEU A 418 -3.98 -6.83 -43.82
CA LEU A 418 -5.31 -6.47 -44.29
C LEU A 418 -5.33 -5.11 -45.02
N LEU A 419 -4.74 -4.08 -44.42
CA LEU A 419 -4.63 -2.73 -44.97
C LEU A 419 -3.82 -2.72 -46.27
N LEU A 420 -2.70 -3.45 -46.33
CA LEU A 420 -1.90 -3.58 -47.56
C LEU A 420 -2.65 -4.35 -48.66
N VAL A 421 -3.47 -5.33 -48.31
CA VAL A 421 -4.31 -6.05 -49.28
C VAL A 421 -5.48 -5.19 -49.78
N MET A 422 -6.06 -4.37 -48.90
CA MET A 422 -7.09 -3.38 -49.26
C MET A 422 -6.52 -2.30 -50.19
N ASP A 423 -5.32 -1.79 -49.90
CA ASP A 423 -4.61 -0.80 -50.72
C ASP A 423 -4.25 -1.36 -52.11
N LYS A 424 -3.92 -2.66 -52.20
CA LYS A 424 -3.60 -3.35 -53.46
C LYS A 424 -4.82 -3.93 -54.19
N GLY A 425 -6.03 -3.82 -53.64
CA GLY A 425 -7.26 -4.31 -54.27
C GLY A 425 -7.42 -5.84 -54.36
N CYS A 426 -6.63 -6.63 -53.64
CA CYS A 426 -6.58 -8.10 -53.78
C CYS A 426 -7.28 -8.88 -52.65
N LEU A 427 -8.53 -8.55 -52.35
CA LEU A 427 -9.31 -9.18 -51.26
C LEU A 427 -9.49 -10.71 -51.40
N GLY A 428 -9.41 -11.26 -52.62
CA GLY A 428 -9.59 -12.70 -52.88
C GLY A 428 -8.46 -13.62 -52.41
N SER A 429 -7.34 -13.08 -51.90
CA SER A 429 -6.12 -13.84 -51.57
C SER A 429 -5.91 -14.12 -50.08
N ILE A 430 -6.85 -13.74 -49.21
CA ILE A 430 -6.73 -13.92 -47.75
C ILE A 430 -7.45 -15.19 -47.32
N GLN A 431 -6.72 -16.28 -47.03
CA GLN A 431 -7.18 -17.34 -46.13
C GLN A 431 -6.71 -17.04 -44.68
N GLY A 432 -7.61 -17.29 -43.73
CA GLY A 432 -7.56 -16.84 -42.32
C GLY A 432 -6.55 -17.55 -41.42
#